data_AF-A0A1X7VCM0-F1
#
_entry.id   AF-A0A1X7VCM0-F1
#
_cell.length_a   1.000
_cell.length_b   1.000
_cell.length_c   1.000
_cell.angle_alpha   90.00
_cell.angle_beta   90.00
_cell.angle_gamma   90.00
#
_symmetry.space_group_name_H-M   'P 1'
#
loop_
_entity.id
_entity.type
_entity.pdbx_description
1 polymer ?
#
loop_
_entity_poly.entity_id
_entity_poly.type
_entity_poly.pdbx_seq_one_letter_code
_entity_poly.pdbx_strand_id
1 'polypeptide(L)'
;MIVSQGYDEASVMSGSCNGVQQRMREVAPYAFYVHCQAHILNLVLVDSAKNNSFAIEFFALVASLYVFMSTSKTHAVSLEKLKQLHPGKQSKELQRLSDTRCACRSLALDVIATTYDAIIATFEHISDESDKAKAVVLFHQIYSLKFLAALIIFQRLMSVSKCQSDQLQSNSNDLLCATSLLLSTLATLKELRQDAI
;
A
#
# COMPACT_ATOMS: atom_id res chain seq x y z
N MET A 1 -10.96 -37.43 2.37
CA MET A 1 -11.07 -35.99 2.63
C MET A 1 -9.74 -35.52 3.17
N ILE A 2 -9.01 -34.70 2.40
CA ILE A 2 -7.73 -34.12 2.82
C ILE A 2 -8.06 -32.83 3.56
N VAL A 3 -7.52 -32.66 4.77
CA VAL A 3 -7.70 -31.44 5.57
C VAL A 3 -6.38 -30.67 5.54
N SER A 4 -6.44 -29.40 5.19
CA SER A 4 -5.29 -28.48 5.21
C SER A 4 -5.60 -27.26 6.05
N GLN A 5 -4.56 -26.65 6.61
CA GLN A 5 -4.64 -25.46 7.45
C GLN A 5 -3.69 -24.38 6.90
N GLY A 6 -4.23 -23.18 6.67
CA GLY A 6 -3.50 -22.02 6.16
C GLY A 6 -3.31 -20.97 7.25
N TYR A 7 -2.08 -20.55 7.53
CA TYR A 7 -1.81 -19.48 8.50
C TYR A 7 -0.77 -18.46 8.00
N ASP A 8 -0.76 -17.27 8.60
CA ASP A 8 0.34 -16.32 8.44
C ASP A 8 1.56 -16.75 9.28
N GLU A 9 2.70 -16.07 9.10
CA GLU A 9 3.95 -16.41 9.81
C GLU A 9 4.01 -15.87 11.24
N ALA A 10 2.91 -15.32 11.78
CA ALA A 10 2.89 -14.87 13.15
C ALA A 10 3.12 -16.06 14.08
N SER A 11 4.03 -15.94 15.05
CA SER A 11 4.38 -17.04 15.97
C SER A 11 3.18 -17.62 16.73
N VAL A 12 2.15 -16.81 16.97
CA VAL A 12 0.88 -17.24 17.56
C VAL A 12 0.10 -18.20 16.64
N MET A 13 0.24 -18.04 15.32
CA MET A 13 -0.48 -18.82 14.31
C MET A 13 0.35 -20.00 13.79
N SER A 14 1.60 -19.76 13.37
CA SER A 14 2.52 -20.74 12.77
C SER A 14 3.56 -21.33 13.72
N GLY A 15 3.50 -21.00 15.02
CA GLY A 15 4.46 -21.48 16.01
C GLY A 15 4.42 -22.99 16.18
N SER A 16 5.60 -23.63 16.16
CA SER A 16 5.75 -25.08 16.27
C SER A 16 5.47 -25.64 17.67
N CYS A 17 5.55 -24.82 18.72
CA CYS A 17 5.32 -25.27 20.10
C CYS A 17 3.93 -24.92 20.61
N ASN A 18 3.52 -23.65 20.48
CA ASN A 18 2.28 -23.12 21.07
C ASN A 18 1.38 -22.41 20.05
N GLY A 19 1.69 -22.51 18.75
CA GLY A 19 0.91 -21.87 17.71
C GLY A 19 -0.41 -22.61 17.44
N VAL A 20 -1.37 -21.90 16.85
CA VAL A 20 -2.65 -22.48 16.40
C VAL A 20 -2.41 -23.69 15.48
N GLN A 21 -1.42 -23.59 14.58
CA GLN A 21 -0.97 -24.70 13.73
C GLN A 21 -0.65 -25.97 14.50
N GLN A 22 0.07 -25.84 15.62
CA GLN A 22 0.49 -26.98 16.42
C GLN A 22 -0.70 -27.59 17.17
N ARG A 23 -1.54 -26.76 17.79
CA ARG A 23 -2.76 -27.20 18.48
C ARG A 23 -3.73 -27.90 17.53
N MET A 24 -3.84 -27.42 16.29
CA MET A 24 -4.69 -28.05 15.29
C MET A 24 -4.12 -29.41 14.84
N ARG A 25 -2.79 -29.58 14.80
CA ARG A 25 -2.17 -30.89 14.55
C ARG A 25 -2.35 -31.90 15.68
N GLU A 26 -2.50 -31.45 16.93
CA GLU A 26 -2.85 -32.34 18.05
C GLU A 26 -4.25 -32.94 17.88
N VAL A 27 -5.19 -32.18 17.32
CA VAL A 27 -6.57 -32.62 17.06
C VAL A 27 -6.68 -33.38 15.73
N ALA A 28 -5.96 -32.93 14.71
CA ALA A 28 -5.95 -33.49 13.36
C ALA A 28 -4.49 -33.76 12.89
N PRO A 29 -3.91 -34.93 13.23
CA PRO A 29 -2.49 -35.23 12.98
C PRO A 29 -2.09 -35.19 11.51
N TYR A 30 -3.03 -35.42 10.61
CA TYR A 30 -2.82 -35.43 9.15
C TYR A 30 -3.14 -34.09 8.49
N ALA A 31 -3.43 -33.03 9.26
CA ALA A 31 -3.70 -31.71 8.70
C ALA A 31 -2.41 -31.10 8.11
N PHE A 32 -2.41 -30.86 6.80
CA PHE A 32 -1.26 -30.26 6.11
C PHE A 32 -1.20 -28.77 6.38
N TYR A 33 -0.05 -28.29 6.82
CA TYR A 33 0.20 -26.86 6.98
C TYR A 33 0.63 -26.22 5.67
N VAL A 34 0.01 -25.09 5.34
CA VAL A 34 0.33 -24.26 4.18
C VAL A 34 0.49 -22.81 4.64
N HIS A 35 1.50 -22.11 4.13
CA HIS A 35 1.66 -20.69 4.39
C HIS A 35 0.62 -19.86 3.64
N CYS A 36 0.17 -18.76 4.25
CA CYS A 36 -0.72 -17.81 3.59
C CYS A 36 0.00 -17.11 2.42
N GLN A 37 -0.41 -17.44 1.19
CA GLN A 37 0.20 -16.89 -0.02
C GLN A 37 0.03 -15.37 -0.13
N ALA A 38 -1.10 -14.82 0.35
CA ALA A 38 -1.30 -13.38 0.39
C ALA A 38 -0.31 -12.69 1.35
N HIS A 39 0.04 -13.36 2.45
CA HIS A 39 1.05 -12.86 3.39
C HIS A 39 2.45 -12.89 2.76
N ILE A 40 2.81 -14.00 2.10
CA ILE A 40 4.08 -14.13 1.38
C ILE A 40 4.22 -13.02 0.31
N LEU A 41 3.16 -12.79 -0.48
CA LEU A 41 3.15 -11.71 -1.47
C LEU A 41 3.40 -10.34 -0.82
N ASN A 42 2.73 -10.04 0.29
CA ASN A 42 2.94 -8.80 1.03
C ASN A 42 4.38 -8.67 1.54
N LEU A 43 4.98 -9.75 2.05
CA LEU A 43 6.38 -9.74 2.50
C LEU A 43 7.35 -9.44 1.35
N VAL A 44 7.21 -10.13 0.21
CA VAL A 44 8.07 -9.91 -0.97
C VAL A 44 8.00 -8.46 -1.46
N LEU A 45 6.79 -7.87 -1.50
CA LEU A 45 6.61 -6.49 -1.93
C LEU A 45 7.21 -5.48 -0.95
N VAL A 46 6.99 -5.69 0.36
CA VAL A 46 7.54 -4.82 1.40
C VAL A 46 9.06 -4.91 1.41
N ASP A 47 9.63 -6.11 1.29
CA ASP A 47 11.08 -6.32 1.25
C ASP A 47 11.70 -5.73 -0.03
N SER A 48 11.08 -5.93 -1.19
CA SER A 48 11.52 -5.33 -2.46
C SER A 48 11.55 -3.80 -2.37
N ALA A 49 10.52 -3.19 -1.77
CA ALA A 49 10.47 -1.74 -1.58
C ALA A 49 11.52 -1.24 -0.57
N LYS A 50 11.84 -2.02 0.46
CA LYS A 50 12.89 -1.68 1.44
C LYS A 50 14.31 -1.81 0.89
N ASN A 51 14.51 -2.60 -0.16
CA ASN A 51 15.80 -2.79 -0.81
C ASN A 51 15.97 -1.92 -2.07
N ASN A 52 15.01 -1.04 -2.37
CA ASN A 52 15.07 -0.13 -3.51
C ASN A 52 15.16 1.32 -3.04
N SER A 53 16.29 1.98 -3.27
CA SER A 53 16.54 3.36 -2.79
C SER A 53 15.50 4.37 -3.26
N PHE A 54 15.03 4.24 -4.51
CA PHE A 54 13.99 5.10 -5.07
C PHE A 54 12.64 4.90 -4.37
N ALA A 55 12.25 3.65 -4.11
CA ALA A 55 11.04 3.33 -3.35
C ALA A 55 11.14 3.84 -1.92
N ILE A 56 12.29 3.67 -1.25
CA ILE A 56 12.53 4.18 0.10
C ILE A 56 12.33 5.70 0.15
N GLU A 57 12.99 6.43 -0.76
CA GLU A 57 12.89 7.90 -0.85
C GLU A 57 11.44 8.34 -1.10
N PHE A 58 10.76 7.68 -2.04
CA PHE A 58 9.37 7.98 -2.38
C PHE A 58 8.41 7.75 -1.22
N PHE A 59 8.46 6.59 -0.56
CA PHE A 59 7.57 6.29 0.57
C PHE A 59 7.90 7.12 1.81
N ALA A 60 9.16 7.51 2.01
CA ALA A 60 9.53 8.49 3.04
C ALA A 60 8.88 9.85 2.77
N LEU A 61 8.90 10.32 1.52
CA LEU A 61 8.24 11.56 1.12
C LEU A 61 6.71 11.50 1.30
N VAL A 62 6.08 10.38 0.94
CA VAL A 62 4.65 10.15 1.20
C VAL A 62 4.33 10.16 2.69
N ALA A 63 5.20 9.59 3.53
CA ALA A 63 5.03 9.65 4.99
C ALA A 63 5.16 11.09 5.52
N SER A 64 6.14 11.86 5.03
CA SER A 64 6.28 13.28 5.39
C SER A 64 5.07 14.11 4.95
N LEU A 65 4.53 13.84 3.76
CA LEU A 65 3.28 14.44 3.28
C LEU A 65 2.13 14.14 4.24
N TYR A 66 1.92 12.88 4.63
CA TYR A 66 0.90 12.52 5.62
C TYR A 66 1.05 13.32 6.91
N VAL A 67 2.25 13.34 7.51
CA VAL A 67 2.51 14.05 8.77
C VAL A 67 2.18 15.54 8.66
N PHE A 68 2.56 16.18 7.55
CA PHE A 68 2.26 17.58 7.31
C PHE A 68 0.75 17.83 7.16
N MET A 69 0.07 17.00 6.38
CA MET A 69 -1.36 17.08 6.11
C MET A 69 -2.22 16.77 7.35
N SER A 70 -1.71 15.97 8.29
CA SER A 70 -2.41 15.63 9.54
C SER A 70 -2.29 16.68 10.65
N THR A 71 -1.51 17.76 10.46
CA THR A 71 -1.49 18.86 11.45
C THR A 71 -2.83 19.58 11.47
N SER A 72 -3.31 20.01 12.63
CA SER A 72 -4.68 20.57 12.76
C SER A 72 -4.97 21.72 11.78
N LYS A 73 -3.98 22.58 11.53
CA LYS A 73 -4.10 23.70 10.59
C LYS A 73 -4.18 23.22 9.13
N THR A 74 -3.18 22.46 8.68
CA THR A 74 -3.14 21.94 7.30
C THR A 74 -4.32 21.04 7.01
N HIS A 75 -4.74 20.22 7.98
CA HIS A 75 -5.88 19.34 7.84
C HIS A 75 -7.18 20.12 7.59
N ALA A 76 -7.42 21.20 8.35
CA ALA A 76 -8.61 22.04 8.16
C ALA A 76 -8.64 22.66 6.76
N VAL A 77 -7.51 23.21 6.29
CA VAL A 77 -7.38 23.77 4.94
C VAL A 77 -7.58 22.69 3.87
N SER A 78 -6.95 21.52 4.04
CA SER A 78 -7.10 20.38 3.13
C SER A 78 -8.54 19.95 2.99
N LEU A 79 -9.30 19.86 4.08
CA LEU A 79 -10.71 19.49 4.04
C LEU A 79 -11.55 20.56 3.32
N GLU A 80 -11.23 21.84 3.49
CA GLU A 80 -11.88 22.93 2.77
C GLU A 80 -11.61 22.82 1.26
N LYS A 81 -10.34 22.66 0.86
CA LYS A 81 -9.95 22.51 -0.55
C LYS A 81 -10.56 21.28 -1.20
N LEU A 82 -10.63 20.15 -0.47
CA LEU A 82 -11.31 18.94 -0.92
C LEU A 82 -12.79 19.21 -1.19
N LYS A 83 -13.50 19.90 -0.30
CA LYS A 83 -14.92 20.23 -0.50
C LYS A 83 -15.15 21.18 -1.68
N GLN A 84 -14.22 22.14 -1.89
CA GLN A 84 -14.29 23.12 -2.98
C GLN A 84 -14.05 22.47 -4.35
N LEU A 85 -13.02 21.63 -4.47
CA LEU A 85 -12.60 21.04 -5.74
C LEU A 85 -13.33 19.73 -6.08
N HIS A 86 -13.82 19.01 -5.06
CA HIS A 86 -14.53 17.73 -5.22
C HIS A 86 -15.91 17.76 -4.54
N PRO A 87 -16.81 18.67 -4.91
CA PRO A 87 -18.12 18.79 -4.28
C PRO A 87 -18.94 17.49 -4.46
N GLY A 88 -19.60 17.06 -3.39
CA GLY A 88 -20.47 15.87 -3.40
C GLY A 88 -19.74 14.52 -3.37
N LYS A 89 -18.40 14.49 -3.38
CA LYS A 89 -17.65 13.25 -3.11
C LYS A 89 -17.42 13.08 -1.62
N GLN A 90 -17.44 11.83 -1.14
CA GLN A 90 -17.01 11.53 0.21
C GLN A 90 -15.53 11.89 0.35
N SER A 91 -15.19 12.70 1.36
CA SER A 91 -13.80 13.06 1.65
C SER A 91 -12.99 11.80 1.95
N LYS A 92 -12.05 11.46 1.07
CA LYS A 92 -11.05 10.43 1.32
C LYS A 92 -9.83 11.10 1.92
N GLU A 93 -9.60 10.88 3.20
CA GLU A 93 -8.46 11.44 3.91
C GLU A 93 -7.20 10.60 3.68
N LEU A 94 -6.05 11.27 3.67
CA LEU A 94 -4.77 10.62 3.51
C LEU A 94 -4.49 9.73 4.73
N GLN A 95 -4.26 8.45 4.50
CA GLN A 95 -4.01 7.49 5.56
C GLN A 95 -2.53 7.40 5.91
N ARG A 96 -2.24 7.11 7.19
CA ARG A 96 -0.88 6.82 7.64
C ARG A 96 -0.36 5.57 6.94
N LEU A 97 0.88 5.64 6.45
CA LEU A 97 1.56 4.46 5.95
C LEU A 97 1.81 3.47 7.09
N SER A 98 1.56 2.19 6.82
CA SER A 98 1.94 1.08 7.69
C SER A 98 3.10 0.33 7.05
N ASP A 99 4.11 0.00 7.85
CA ASP A 99 5.26 -0.78 7.40
C ASP A 99 4.92 -2.24 7.07
N THR A 100 3.82 -2.75 7.62
CA THR A 100 3.44 -4.17 7.53
C THR A 100 2.37 -4.46 6.50
N ARG A 101 1.65 -3.45 5.98
CA ARG A 101 0.49 -3.65 5.10
C ARG A 101 0.60 -2.90 3.77
N CYS A 102 0.88 -3.63 2.70
CA CYS A 102 0.85 -3.15 1.32
C CYS A 102 -0.50 -2.49 0.95
N ALA A 103 -1.60 -3.00 1.49
CA ALA A 103 -2.95 -2.43 1.30
C ALA A 103 -3.05 -0.97 1.77
N CYS A 104 -2.42 -0.61 2.90
CA CYS A 104 -2.40 0.78 3.40
C CYS A 104 -1.60 1.69 2.47
N ARG A 105 -0.51 1.20 1.89
CA ARG A 105 0.28 1.95 0.89
C ARG A 105 -0.56 2.20 -0.37
N SER A 106 -1.24 1.17 -0.90
CA SER A 106 -2.14 1.31 -2.04
C SER A 106 -3.22 2.37 -1.80
N LEU A 107 -3.89 2.32 -0.64
CA LEU A 107 -4.94 3.30 -0.29
C LEU A 107 -4.39 4.72 -0.21
N ALA A 108 -3.23 4.91 0.43
CA ALA A 108 -2.61 6.24 0.52
C ALA A 108 -2.27 6.81 -0.86
N LEU A 109 -1.69 6.00 -1.75
CA LEU A 109 -1.39 6.42 -3.12
C LEU A 109 -2.64 6.76 -3.93
N ASP A 110 -3.70 5.95 -3.79
CA ASP A 110 -4.99 6.23 -4.44
C ASP A 110 -5.60 7.54 -3.96
N VAL A 111 -5.54 7.83 -2.65
CA VAL A 111 -5.99 9.10 -2.11
C VAL A 111 -5.16 10.24 -2.70
N ILE A 112 -3.83 10.18 -2.62
CA ILE A 112 -2.95 11.23 -3.16
C ILE A 112 -3.24 11.49 -4.63
N ALA A 113 -3.35 10.46 -5.46
CA ALA A 113 -3.61 10.61 -6.88
C ALA A 113 -4.99 11.22 -7.16
N THR A 114 -6.01 10.82 -6.40
CA THR A 114 -7.39 11.30 -6.61
C THR A 114 -7.66 12.68 -6.04
N THR A 115 -6.83 13.16 -5.11
CA THR A 115 -6.97 14.46 -4.45
C THR A 115 -5.74 15.36 -4.64
N TYR A 116 -4.91 15.06 -5.63
CA TYR A 116 -3.62 15.75 -5.85
C TYR A 116 -3.81 17.26 -6.02
N ASP A 117 -4.83 17.68 -6.76
CA ASP A 117 -5.21 19.07 -6.95
C ASP A 117 -5.52 19.80 -5.62
N ALA A 118 -6.28 19.16 -4.73
CA ALA A 118 -6.58 19.69 -3.41
C ALA A 118 -5.35 19.72 -2.50
N ILE A 119 -4.44 18.75 -2.62
CA ILE A 119 -3.15 18.75 -1.92
C ILE A 119 -2.33 19.97 -2.39
N ILE A 120 -2.15 20.17 -3.69
CA ILE A 120 -1.41 21.31 -4.25
C ILE A 120 -2.01 22.64 -3.79
N ALA A 121 -3.34 22.81 -3.90
CA ALA A 121 -4.04 24.02 -3.44
C ALA A 121 -3.89 24.27 -1.94
N THR A 122 -3.73 23.22 -1.13
CA THR A 122 -3.46 23.33 0.31
C THR A 122 -2.06 23.88 0.57
N PHE A 123 -1.06 23.39 -0.16
CA PHE A 123 0.31 23.89 -0.04
C PHE A 123 0.43 25.35 -0.48
N GLU A 124 -0.21 25.73 -1.60
CA GLU A 124 -0.22 27.11 -2.08
C GLU A 124 -0.81 28.08 -1.04
N HIS A 125 -1.89 27.67 -0.36
CA HIS A 125 -2.48 28.48 0.72
C HIS A 125 -1.57 28.59 1.95
N ILE A 126 -0.87 27.52 2.32
CA ILE A 126 -0.07 27.49 3.56
C ILE A 126 1.32 28.10 3.36
N SER A 127 1.87 28.09 2.13
CA SER A 127 3.12 28.78 1.82
C SER A 127 3.08 30.30 2.04
N ASP A 128 1.89 30.86 2.23
CA ASP A 128 1.72 32.28 2.55
C ASP A 128 1.85 32.59 4.05
N GLU A 129 1.79 31.61 4.96
CA GLU A 129 1.82 31.79 6.42
C GLU A 129 3.11 31.29 7.12
N SER A 130 3.25 31.56 8.43
CA SER A 130 4.49 31.56 9.23
C SER A 130 5.31 30.26 9.37
N ASP A 131 4.87 29.11 8.83
CA ASP A 131 5.60 27.82 8.82
C ASP A 131 6.23 27.48 7.42
N LYS A 132 6.63 28.52 6.67
CA LYS A 132 7.00 28.43 5.24
C LYS A 132 8.06 27.41 4.90
N ALA A 133 9.15 27.32 5.66
CA ALA A 133 10.34 26.61 5.18
C ALA A 133 10.09 25.11 4.92
N LYS A 134 9.41 24.42 5.84
CA LYS A 134 9.08 22.99 5.67
C LYS A 134 8.02 22.78 4.59
N ALA A 135 7.00 23.64 4.57
CA ALA A 135 5.92 23.58 3.57
C ALA A 135 6.46 23.79 2.15
N VAL A 136 7.35 24.77 1.93
CA VAL A 136 7.95 25.10 0.63
C VAL A 136 8.83 23.97 0.11
N VAL A 137 9.69 23.39 0.96
CA VAL A 137 10.54 22.25 0.55
C VAL A 137 9.69 21.06 0.16
N LEU A 138 8.71 20.70 1.00
CA LEU A 138 7.83 19.56 0.73
C LEU A 138 6.98 19.80 -0.52
N PHE A 139 6.48 21.02 -0.72
CA PHE A 139 5.75 21.42 -1.92
C PHE A 139 6.59 21.21 -3.18
N HIS A 140 7.83 21.70 -3.21
CA HIS A 140 8.72 21.52 -4.35
C HIS A 140 8.98 20.05 -4.66
N GLN A 141 9.13 19.22 -3.63
CA GLN A 141 9.32 17.77 -3.80
C GLN A 141 8.09 17.10 -4.42
N ILE A 142 6.87 17.39 -3.93
CA ILE A 142 5.65 16.76 -4.45
C ILE A 142 5.19 17.33 -5.80
N TYR A 143 5.59 18.56 -6.15
CA TYR A 143 5.32 19.17 -7.45
C TYR A 143 6.29 18.68 -8.55
N SER A 144 7.35 17.96 -8.16
CA SER A 144 8.35 17.48 -9.11
C SER A 144 7.81 16.38 -10.03
N LEU A 145 8.30 16.35 -11.27
CA LEU A 145 8.03 15.25 -12.20
C LEU A 145 8.47 13.89 -11.63
N LYS A 146 9.56 13.87 -10.85
CA LYS A 146 10.06 12.67 -10.17
C LYS A 146 8.98 12.09 -9.24
N PHE A 147 8.31 12.93 -8.44
CA PHE A 147 7.23 12.49 -7.56
C PHE A 147 6.02 12.00 -8.34
N LEU A 148 5.58 12.76 -9.36
CA LEU A 148 4.42 12.38 -10.18
C LEU A 148 4.64 11.05 -10.91
N ALA A 149 5.81 10.86 -11.51
CA ALA A 149 6.17 9.61 -12.16
C ALA A 149 6.21 8.46 -11.16
N ALA A 150 6.83 8.66 -9.99
CA ALA A 150 6.85 7.66 -8.93
C ALA A 150 5.43 7.30 -8.45
N LEU A 151 4.57 8.29 -8.25
CA LEU A 151 3.18 8.11 -7.82
C LEU A 151 2.44 7.21 -8.81
N ILE A 152 2.50 7.50 -10.12
CA ILE A 152 1.84 6.70 -11.15
C ILE A 152 2.39 5.27 -11.18
N ILE A 153 3.72 5.11 -11.14
CA ILE A 153 4.37 3.80 -11.17
C ILE A 153 3.96 2.97 -9.96
N PHE A 154 4.12 3.50 -8.74
CA PHE A 154 3.80 2.78 -7.52
C PHE A 154 2.30 2.53 -7.36
N GLN A 155 1.44 3.42 -7.85
CA GLN A 155 -0.01 3.19 -7.82
C GLN A 155 -0.39 1.99 -8.70
N ARG A 156 0.18 1.87 -9.91
CA ARG A 156 -0.02 0.69 -10.77
C ARG A 156 0.50 -0.59 -10.12
N LEU A 157 1.73 -0.56 -9.59
CA LEU A 157 2.35 -1.71 -8.94
C LEU A 157 1.54 -2.18 -7.71
N MET A 158 1.09 -1.24 -6.89
CA MET A 158 0.30 -1.53 -5.69
C MET A 158 -1.11 -2.00 -6.02
N SER A 159 -1.73 -1.48 -7.08
CA SER A 159 -3.06 -1.92 -7.55
C SER A 159 -3.06 -3.39 -7.98
N VAL A 160 -2.07 -3.81 -8.78
CA VAL A 160 -1.90 -5.21 -9.19
C VAL A 160 -1.68 -6.10 -7.97
N SER A 161 -0.81 -5.66 -7.06
CA SER A 161 -0.48 -6.38 -5.81
C SER A 161 -1.68 -6.55 -4.89
N LYS A 162 -2.52 -5.51 -4.77
CA LYS A 162 -3.73 -5.52 -3.95
C LYS A 162 -4.78 -6.46 -4.54
N CYS A 163 -5.03 -6.38 -5.84
CA CYS A 163 -5.94 -7.30 -6.54
C CYS A 163 -5.53 -8.76 -6.30
N GLN A 164 -4.23 -9.06 -6.39
CA GLN A 164 -3.72 -10.40 -6.07
C GLN A 164 -3.96 -10.80 -4.62
N SER A 165 -3.62 -9.92 -3.68
CA SER A 165 -3.84 -10.18 -2.25
C SER A 165 -5.31 -10.46 -1.95
N ASP A 166 -6.23 -9.69 -2.51
CA ASP A 166 -7.68 -9.85 -2.30
C ASP A 166 -8.18 -11.17 -2.90
N GLN A 167 -7.70 -11.55 -4.09
CA GLN A 167 -8.04 -12.83 -4.70
C GLN A 167 -7.46 -14.02 -3.93
N LEU A 168 -6.20 -13.96 -3.49
CA LEU A 168 -5.57 -15.01 -2.68
C LEU A 168 -6.26 -15.21 -1.31
N GLN A 169 -6.98 -14.21 -0.82
CA GLN A 169 -7.77 -14.27 0.41
C GLN A 169 -9.23 -14.67 0.18
N SER A 170 -9.66 -14.89 -1.07
CA SER A 170 -11.05 -15.24 -1.37
C SER A 170 -11.35 -16.70 -1.03
N ASN A 171 -12.55 -16.96 -0.50
CA ASN A 171 -12.99 -18.31 -0.11
C ASN A 171 -13.20 -19.26 -1.30
N SER A 172 -13.14 -18.76 -2.54
CA SER A 172 -13.36 -19.52 -3.77
C SER A 172 -12.07 -19.85 -4.53
N ASN A 173 -10.90 -19.52 -3.97
CA ASN A 173 -9.66 -19.63 -4.70
C ASN A 173 -9.07 -21.06 -4.63
N ASP A 174 -8.86 -21.68 -5.78
CA ASP A 174 -8.12 -22.94 -5.92
C ASP A 174 -6.62 -22.66 -6.23
N LEU A 175 -5.76 -23.61 -5.90
CA LEU A 175 -4.31 -23.53 -6.10
C LEU A 175 -3.93 -23.24 -7.57
N LEU A 176 -4.70 -23.78 -8.52
CA LEU A 176 -4.53 -23.51 -9.95
C LEU A 176 -4.81 -22.04 -10.29
N CYS A 177 -5.87 -21.46 -9.72
CA CYS A 177 -6.21 -20.04 -9.89
C CYS A 177 -5.13 -19.13 -9.27
N ALA A 178 -4.64 -19.46 -8.07
CA ALA A 178 -3.54 -18.74 -7.42
C ALA A 178 -2.25 -18.76 -8.28
N THR A 179 -1.93 -19.91 -8.87
CA THR A 179 -0.75 -20.06 -9.75
C THR A 179 -0.91 -19.27 -11.04
N SER A 180 -2.07 -19.36 -11.68
CA SER A 180 -2.40 -18.57 -12.88
C SER A 180 -2.27 -17.08 -12.59
N LEU A 181 -2.75 -16.63 -11.44
CA LEU A 181 -2.72 -15.23 -11.03
C LEU A 181 -1.30 -14.73 -10.78
N LEU A 182 -0.44 -15.54 -10.16
CA LEU A 182 0.99 -15.24 -10.00
C LEU A 182 1.69 -15.07 -11.36
N LEU A 183 1.41 -15.98 -12.30
CA LEU A 183 1.96 -15.91 -13.66
C LEU A 183 1.47 -14.66 -14.41
N SER A 184 0.18 -14.31 -14.29
CA SER A 184 -0.39 -13.10 -14.89
C SER A 184 0.25 -11.83 -14.33
N THR A 185 0.42 -11.71 -13.01
CA THR A 185 1.10 -10.55 -12.43
C THR A 185 2.56 -10.49 -12.82
N LEU A 186 3.26 -11.64 -12.88
CA LEU A 186 4.63 -11.67 -13.40
C LEU A 186 4.69 -11.17 -14.85
N ALA A 187 3.70 -11.53 -15.68
CA ALA A 187 3.58 -11.04 -17.05
C ALA A 187 3.34 -9.52 -17.08
N THR A 188 2.36 -9.01 -16.32
CA THR A 188 2.10 -7.56 -16.22
C THR A 188 3.32 -6.77 -15.74
N LEU A 189 4.05 -7.28 -14.74
CA LEU A 189 5.28 -6.63 -14.26
C LEU A 189 6.39 -6.65 -15.32
N LYS A 190 6.47 -7.71 -16.14
CA LYS A 190 7.43 -7.79 -17.25
C LYS A 190 7.05 -6.84 -18.39
N GLU A 191 5.77 -6.71 -18.71
CA GLU A 191 5.24 -5.76 -19.71
C GLU A 191 5.50 -4.31 -19.27
N LEU A 192 5.17 -3.96 -18.02
CA LEU A 192 5.47 -2.63 -17.45
C LEU A 192 6.97 -2.29 -17.49
N ARG A 193 7.85 -3.29 -17.47
CA ARG A 193 9.30 -3.10 -17.63
C ARG A 193 9.71 -2.93 -19.10
N GLN A 194 8.98 -3.51 -20.05
CA GLN A 194 9.27 -3.46 -21.49
C GLN A 194 8.70 -2.22 -22.17
N ASP A 195 7.56 -1.69 -21.69
CA ASP A 195 6.96 -0.43 -22.16
C ASP A 195 7.74 0.83 -21.72
N ALA A 196 8.86 0.65 -21.00
CA ALA A 196 9.76 1.71 -20.56
C ALA A 196 10.95 1.94 -21.51
N ILE A 197 10.86 1.52 -22.78
CA ILE A 197 11.85 1.77 -23.85
C ILE A 197 11.28 2.77 -24.85
#